data_AF-A0A6A6JTE7-F1
#
_entry.id   AF-A0A6A6JTE7-F1
#
_cell.length_a   1.000
_cell.length_b   1.000
_cell.length_c   1.000
_cell.angle_alpha   90.00
_cell.angle_beta   90.00
_cell.angle_gamma   90.00
#
_symmetry.space_group_name_H-M   'P 1'
#
loop_
_entity.id
_entity.type
_entity.pdbx_description
1 polymer ?
#
loop_
_entity_poly.entity_id
_entity_poly.type
_entity_poly.pdbx_seq_one_letter_code
_entity_poly.pdbx_strand_id
1 'polypeptide(L)'
;MTSSPPGVSAALWNLPALPPPPGKHSNFDNPENRNDEIIIINAVFLTLMTAAVLMRFIIRRRGENRVGWDGLMCIVAVMGSVAHSVLEISNLKVGYGRHMWDIRGVTLTRESLLRMNQISTTYIIAVGFAKLSVLILYLRSFEVIRLTRILIWTAIVFNIAFSLAFLGVVIAQAVECMGLEALSNKFWTNTSKVTTAQAGVNVFLDFYILFIPLQQVYNLNIDRTRKLGVAAVFGVGSL
;
A
#
# COMPACT_ATOMS: atom_id res chain seq x y z
N MET A 1 18.59 29.63 0.90
CA MET A 1 19.02 30.06 -0.46
C MET A 1 20.03 29.05 -1.02
N THR A 2 19.55 27.96 -1.61
CA THR A 2 20.41 27.06 -2.40
C THR A 2 20.58 27.67 -3.79
N SER A 3 21.72 28.30 -4.04
CA SER A 3 22.09 28.89 -5.33
C SER A 3 21.99 27.85 -6.45
N SER A 4 21.47 28.26 -7.61
CA SER A 4 21.38 27.41 -8.79
C SER A 4 22.77 26.87 -9.19
N PRO A 5 22.89 25.58 -9.55
CA PRO A 5 24.13 25.05 -10.11
C PRO A 5 24.47 25.74 -11.43
N PRO A 6 25.77 25.86 -11.78
CA PRO A 6 26.20 26.52 -13.00
C PRO A 6 25.60 25.81 -14.24
N GLY A 7 24.89 26.56 -15.09
CA GLY A 7 24.27 26.05 -16.32
C GLY A 7 22.75 25.84 -16.27
N VAL A 8 22.09 25.99 -15.12
CA VAL A 8 20.62 25.91 -15.00
C VAL A 8 20.04 27.31 -14.78
N SER A 9 19.10 27.73 -15.64
CA SER A 9 18.45 29.04 -15.48
C SER A 9 17.63 29.09 -14.19
N ALA A 10 17.55 30.25 -13.55
CA ALA A 10 16.80 30.43 -12.30
C ALA A 10 15.29 30.06 -12.44
N ALA A 11 14.74 30.22 -13.65
CA ALA A 11 13.37 29.81 -13.97
C ALA A 11 13.20 28.28 -13.98
N LEU A 12 14.17 27.54 -14.52
CA LEU A 12 14.16 26.07 -14.48
C LEU A 12 14.45 25.53 -13.08
N TRP A 13 15.28 26.22 -12.30
CA TRP A 13 15.62 25.84 -10.93
C TRP A 13 14.44 25.91 -9.96
N ASN A 14 13.54 26.88 -10.16
CA ASN A 14 12.33 27.10 -9.35
C ASN A 14 11.08 26.45 -9.95
N LEU A 15 11.22 25.63 -11.00
CA LEU A 15 10.09 24.92 -11.58
C LEU A 15 9.66 23.78 -10.63
N PRO A 16 8.41 23.77 -10.13
CA PRO A 16 7.93 22.68 -9.28
C PRO A 16 7.72 21.40 -10.09
N ALA A 17 7.80 20.24 -9.43
CA ALA A 17 7.52 18.95 -10.06
C ALA A 17 6.06 18.80 -10.52
N LEU A 18 5.14 19.42 -9.78
CA LEU A 18 3.72 19.49 -10.09
C LEU A 18 3.24 20.92 -9.83
N PRO A 19 2.35 21.49 -10.67
CA PRO A 19 1.77 22.79 -10.37
C PRO A 19 1.05 22.76 -9.03
N PRO A 20 1.20 23.79 -8.18
CA PRO A 20 0.51 23.85 -6.90
C PRO A 20 -1.00 24.02 -7.11
N PRO A 21 -1.83 23.53 -6.17
CA PRO A 21 -3.27 23.74 -6.21
C PRO A 21 -3.63 25.23 -6.11
N PRO A 22 -4.83 25.64 -6.57
CA PRO A 22 -5.25 27.04 -6.52
C PRO A 22 -5.11 27.64 -5.12
N GLY A 23 -4.37 28.74 -4.99
CA GLY A 23 -4.14 29.44 -3.72
C GLY A 23 -2.95 28.97 -2.88
N LYS A 24 -2.16 27.99 -3.35
CA LYS A 24 -0.87 27.62 -2.72
C LYS A 24 0.32 28.03 -3.59
N HIS A 25 1.42 28.43 -2.94
CA HIS A 25 2.71 28.68 -3.58
C HIS A 25 3.70 27.60 -3.17
N SER A 26 4.55 27.17 -4.10
CA SER A 26 5.63 26.22 -3.85
C SER A 26 6.68 26.82 -2.91
N ASN A 27 7.03 26.09 -1.85
CA ASN A 27 8.06 26.48 -0.89
C ASN A 27 9.23 25.49 -0.94
N PHE A 28 10.31 25.89 -1.60
CA PHE A 28 11.50 25.05 -1.77
C PHE A 28 12.58 25.23 -0.70
N ASP A 29 12.53 26.30 0.10
CA ASP A 29 13.56 26.61 1.11
C ASP A 29 13.25 25.96 2.46
N ASN A 30 11.98 25.91 2.87
CA ASN A 30 11.53 25.18 4.06
C ASN A 30 10.20 24.45 3.78
N PRO A 31 10.23 23.39 2.95
CA PRO A 31 9.03 22.66 2.57
C PRO A 31 8.37 21.99 3.79
N GLU A 32 7.04 22.06 3.85
CA GLU A 32 6.26 21.29 4.81
C GLU A 32 6.52 19.80 4.58
N ASN A 33 6.93 19.08 5.63
CA ASN A 33 7.27 17.66 5.56
C ASN A 33 6.42 16.86 6.55
N ARG A 34 5.97 15.68 6.10
CA ARG A 34 5.19 14.74 6.92
C ARG A 34 6.02 13.53 7.35
N ASN A 35 7.33 13.72 7.48
CA ASN A 35 8.27 12.64 7.75
C ASN A 35 7.96 11.96 9.09
N ASP A 36 7.71 12.74 10.14
CA ASP A 36 7.43 12.22 11.48
C ASP A 36 6.10 11.46 11.50
N GLU A 37 5.06 11.97 10.82
CA GLU A 37 3.78 11.28 10.67
C GLU A 37 3.95 9.92 9.98
N ILE A 38 4.70 9.88 8.87
CA ILE A 38 4.95 8.64 8.12
C ILE A 38 5.69 7.63 9.00
N ILE A 39 6.73 8.05 9.74
CA ILE A 39 7.50 7.16 10.62
C ILE A 39 6.62 6.61 11.74
N ILE A 40 5.83 7.47 12.39
CA ILE A 40 4.97 7.08 13.51
C ILE A 40 3.91 6.08 13.03
N ILE A 41 3.21 6.39 11.94
CA ILE A 41 2.17 5.52 11.38
C ILE A 41 2.78 4.18 11.00
N ASN A 42 3.88 4.18 10.24
CA ASN A 42 4.51 2.96 9.79
C ASN A 42 4.98 2.10 10.98
N ALA A 43 5.62 2.70 11.99
CA ALA A 43 6.05 1.98 13.19
C ALA A 43 4.87 1.33 13.95
N VAL A 44 3.75 2.04 14.11
CA VAL A 44 2.56 1.52 14.80
C VAL A 44 1.95 0.35 14.02
N PHE A 45 1.67 0.53 12.73
CA PHE A 45 1.03 -0.51 11.91
C PHE A 45 1.94 -1.74 11.71
N LEU A 46 3.25 -1.54 11.55
CA LEU A 46 4.21 -2.65 11.46
C LEU A 46 4.27 -3.46 12.76
N THR A 47 4.20 -2.78 13.91
CA THR A 47 4.17 -3.44 15.23
C THR A 47 2.88 -4.23 15.43
N LEU A 48 1.73 -3.66 15.06
CA LEU A 48 0.43 -4.34 15.14
C LEU A 48 0.39 -5.56 14.21
N MET A 49 0.86 -5.42 12.98
CA MET A 49 0.90 -6.50 12.00
C MET A 49 1.80 -7.65 12.48
N THR A 50 3.01 -7.35 12.94
CA THR A 50 3.94 -8.37 13.46
C THR A 50 3.37 -9.08 14.69
N ALA A 51 2.73 -8.36 15.61
CA ALA A 51 2.06 -8.95 16.76
C ALA A 51 0.90 -9.89 16.34
N ALA A 52 0.06 -9.47 15.39
CA ALA A 52 -1.05 -10.27 14.88
C ALA A 52 -0.56 -11.56 14.20
N VAL A 53 0.50 -11.47 13.40
CA VAL A 53 1.11 -12.62 12.73
C VAL A 53 1.75 -13.57 13.74
N LEU A 54 2.48 -13.08 14.72
CA LEU A 54 3.04 -13.90 15.80
C LEU A 54 1.94 -14.64 16.56
N MET A 55 0.85 -13.95 16.91
CA MET A 55 -0.31 -14.57 17.56
C MET A 55 -0.89 -15.69 16.69
N ARG A 56 -1.05 -15.44 15.38
CA ARG A 56 -1.52 -16.45 14.41
C ARG A 56 -0.60 -17.68 14.35
N PHE A 57 0.72 -17.48 14.35
CA PHE A 57 1.68 -18.59 14.38
C PHE A 57 1.62 -19.38 15.70
N ILE A 58 1.50 -18.69 16.84
CA ILE A 58 1.39 -19.33 18.16
C ILE A 58 0.12 -20.18 18.24
N ILE A 59 -1.04 -19.64 17.84
CA ILE A 59 -2.31 -20.37 17.85
C ILE A 59 -2.23 -21.61 16.94
N ARG A 60 -1.63 -21.48 15.75
CA ARG A 60 -1.49 -22.60 14.82
C ARG A 60 -0.50 -23.65 15.27
N ARG A 61 0.59 -23.29 15.95
CA ARG A 61 1.52 -24.26 16.56
C ARG A 61 0.89 -25.01 17.72
N ARG A 62 -0.06 -24.39 18.43
CA ARG A 62 -0.80 -25.02 19.54
C ARG A 62 -1.97 -25.89 19.07
N GLY A 63 -2.50 -25.67 17.86
CA GLY A 63 -3.47 -26.56 17.23
C GLY A 63 -2.80 -27.64 16.36
N GLU A 64 -3.46 -28.78 16.15
CA GLU A 64 -2.99 -29.88 15.27
C GLU A 64 -2.95 -29.53 13.76
N ASN A 65 -2.99 -28.24 13.40
CA ASN A 65 -3.06 -27.80 12.01
C ASN A 65 -1.66 -27.57 11.42
N ARG A 66 -1.21 -28.50 10.58
CA ARG A 66 0.03 -28.38 9.78
C ARG A 66 0.12 -27.03 9.04
N VAL A 67 1.36 -26.53 8.93
CA VAL A 67 1.73 -25.34 8.16
C VAL A 67 1.39 -25.59 6.69
N GLY A 68 0.22 -25.13 6.25
CA GLY A 68 -0.18 -25.16 4.85
C GLY A 68 0.37 -23.96 4.08
N TRP A 69 0.11 -23.90 2.77
CA TRP A 69 0.45 -22.79 1.86
C TRP A 69 0.10 -21.38 2.41
N ASP A 70 -0.95 -21.30 3.23
CA ASP A 70 -1.35 -20.09 3.96
C ASP A 70 -0.23 -19.47 4.81
N GLY A 71 0.59 -20.28 5.48
CA GLY A 71 1.70 -19.80 6.30
C GLY A 71 2.83 -19.20 5.47
N LEU A 72 3.10 -19.77 4.29
CA LEU A 72 4.13 -19.29 3.37
C LEU A 72 3.73 -17.95 2.74
N MET A 73 2.47 -17.81 2.32
CA MET A 73 1.92 -16.54 1.82
C MET A 73 1.97 -15.44 2.88
N CYS A 74 1.68 -15.78 4.14
CA CYS A 74 1.76 -14.84 5.26
C CYS A 74 3.21 -14.35 5.50
N ILE A 75 4.20 -15.26 5.48
CA ILE A 75 5.61 -14.88 5.60
C ILE A 75 6.05 -13.97 4.45
N VAL A 76 5.64 -14.29 3.22
CA VAL A 76 5.93 -13.44 2.05
C VAL A 76 5.31 -12.05 2.21
N ALA A 77 4.07 -11.95 2.69
CA ALA A 77 3.41 -10.68 2.95
C ALA A 77 4.13 -9.85 4.03
N VAL A 78 4.59 -10.49 5.11
CA VAL A 78 5.35 -9.83 6.17
C VAL A 78 6.69 -9.30 5.64
N MET A 79 7.44 -10.15 4.93
CA MET A 79 8.71 -9.73 4.33
C MET A 79 8.53 -8.58 3.34
N GLY A 80 7.49 -8.64 2.50
CA GLY A 80 7.14 -7.56 1.58
C GLY A 80 6.79 -6.25 2.30
N SER A 81 6.05 -6.32 3.40
CA SER A 81 5.65 -5.15 4.20
C SER A 81 6.85 -4.52 4.92
N VAL A 82 7.75 -5.34 5.46
CA VAL A 82 9.02 -4.87 6.06
C VAL A 82 9.89 -4.21 5.00
N ALA A 83 10.04 -4.84 3.83
CA ALA A 83 10.81 -4.27 2.73
C ALA A 83 10.24 -2.93 2.26
N HIS A 84 8.91 -2.82 2.12
CA HIS A 84 8.24 -1.57 1.79
C HIS A 84 8.54 -0.46 2.82
N SER A 85 8.45 -0.79 4.11
CA SER A 85 8.68 0.15 5.20
C SER A 85 10.12 0.68 5.22
N VAL A 86 11.09 -0.21 5.00
CA VAL A 86 12.50 0.18 4.91
C VAL A 86 12.75 1.10 3.72
N LEU A 87 12.17 0.77 2.55
CA LEU A 87 12.28 1.59 1.35
C LEU A 87 11.67 2.98 1.57
N GLU A 88 10.49 3.07 2.16
CA GLU A 88 9.84 4.34 2.47
C GLU A 88 10.70 5.21 3.40
N ILE A 89 11.13 4.67 4.54
CA ILE A 89 11.96 5.39 5.53
C ILE A 89 13.29 5.84 4.91
N SER A 90 13.91 5.01 4.08
CA SER A 90 15.16 5.38 3.39
C SER A 90 14.98 6.55 2.42
N ASN A 91 13.79 6.68 1.82
CA ASN A 91 13.47 7.73 0.84
C ASN A 91 12.91 9.01 1.49
N LEU A 92 12.57 9.00 2.78
CA LEU A 92 12.21 10.23 3.53
C LEU A 92 13.34 11.27 3.50
N LYS A 93 14.60 10.82 3.54
CA LYS A 93 15.79 11.69 3.45
C LYS A 93 15.94 12.37 2.08
N VAL A 94 15.33 11.80 1.05
CA VAL A 94 15.36 12.29 -0.35
C VAL A 94 14.17 13.23 -0.64
N GLY A 95 13.26 13.41 0.33
CA GLY A 95 12.11 14.32 0.20
C GLY A 95 10.79 13.63 -0.12
N TYR A 96 10.68 12.31 0.04
CA TYR A 96 9.44 11.55 -0.21
C TYR A 96 8.24 12.04 0.62
N GLY A 97 8.46 12.55 1.84
CA GLY A 97 7.40 13.09 2.71
C GLY A 97 7.03 14.55 2.44
N ARG A 98 7.48 15.16 1.33
CA ARG A 98 7.15 16.53 0.93
C ARG A 98 6.09 16.51 -0.16
N HIS A 99 5.29 17.57 -0.25
CA HIS A 99 4.36 17.71 -1.35
C HIS A 99 5.09 17.82 -2.70
N MET A 100 4.52 17.24 -3.76
CA MET A 100 5.15 17.24 -5.09
C MET A 100 5.37 18.66 -5.63
N TRP A 101 4.52 19.62 -5.29
CA TRP A 101 4.72 21.02 -5.69
C TRP A 101 5.83 21.74 -4.92
N ASP A 102 6.31 21.19 -3.80
CA ASP A 102 7.44 21.72 -3.01
C ASP A 102 8.77 21.03 -3.36
N ILE A 103 8.76 20.13 -4.34
CA ILE A 103 9.93 19.45 -4.88
C ILE A 103 10.32 20.15 -6.20
N ARG A 104 11.60 20.47 -6.34
CA ARG A 104 12.13 21.08 -7.57
C ARG A 104 12.14 20.05 -8.70
N GLY A 105 11.56 20.37 -9.85
CA GLY A 105 11.52 19.48 -11.02
C GLY A 105 12.91 19.01 -11.46
N VAL A 106 13.91 19.88 -11.34
CA VAL A 106 15.33 19.58 -11.60
C VAL A 106 15.95 18.55 -10.64
N THR A 107 15.35 18.31 -9.48
CA THR A 107 15.78 17.26 -8.54
C THR A 107 15.14 15.89 -8.84
N LEU A 108 14.14 15.84 -9.72
CA LEU A 108 13.57 14.58 -10.22
C LEU A 108 14.47 13.97 -11.29
N THR A 109 15.58 13.41 -10.82
CA THR A 109 16.46 12.60 -11.64
C THR A 109 15.84 11.22 -11.91
N ARG A 110 16.34 10.52 -12.93
CA ARG A 110 15.96 9.12 -13.22
C ARG A 110 16.01 8.22 -11.99
N GLU A 111 17.03 8.38 -11.16
CA GLU A 111 17.20 7.66 -9.89
C GLU A 111 16.03 7.89 -8.92
N SER A 112 15.57 9.14 -8.78
CA SER A 112 14.45 9.47 -7.90
C SER A 112 13.13 8.84 -8.38
N LEU A 113 12.90 8.82 -9.70
CA LEU A 113 11.71 8.22 -10.31
C LEU A 113 11.69 6.70 -10.15
N LEU A 114 12.85 6.05 -10.35
CA LEU A 114 13.00 4.61 -10.12
C LEU A 114 12.74 4.24 -8.65
N ARG A 115 13.22 5.05 -7.69
CA ARG A 115 12.94 4.84 -6.27
C ARG A 115 11.45 4.98 -5.92
N MET A 116 10.77 6.00 -6.46
CA MET A 116 9.31 6.15 -6.28
C MET A 116 8.53 4.97 -6.85
N ASN A 117 8.96 4.47 -8.00
CA ASN A 117 8.38 3.31 -8.66
C ASN A 117 8.60 2.02 -7.83
N GLN A 118 9.81 1.82 -7.28
CA GLN A 118 10.11 0.71 -6.37
C GLN A 118 9.18 0.70 -5.16
N ILE A 119 8.99 1.84 -4.49
CA ILE A 119 8.08 1.96 -3.34
C ILE A 119 6.65 1.55 -3.73
N SER A 120 6.16 2.04 -4.87
CA SER A 120 4.82 1.73 -5.39
C SER A 120 4.66 0.25 -5.73
N THR A 121 5.69 -0.36 -6.33
CA THR A 121 5.70 -1.79 -6.68
C THR A 121 5.67 -2.65 -5.43
N THR A 122 6.53 -2.36 -4.45
CA THR A 122 6.56 -3.11 -3.19
C THR A 122 5.25 -2.97 -2.42
N TYR A 123 4.61 -1.79 -2.45
CA TYR A 123 3.29 -1.58 -1.86
C TYR A 123 2.22 -2.48 -2.49
N ILE A 124 2.11 -2.49 -3.82
CA ILE A 124 1.11 -3.30 -4.56
C ILE A 124 1.29 -4.78 -4.21
N ILE A 125 2.52 -5.27 -4.23
CA ILE A 125 2.85 -6.65 -3.91
C ILE A 125 2.49 -6.96 -2.45
N ALA A 126 2.97 -6.14 -1.50
CA ALA A 126 2.74 -6.37 -0.07
C ALA A 126 1.24 -6.43 0.27
N VAL A 127 0.47 -5.42 -0.18
CA VAL A 127 -0.98 -5.33 0.07
C VAL A 127 -1.73 -6.47 -0.64
N GLY A 128 -1.38 -6.76 -1.89
CA GLY A 128 -2.01 -7.83 -2.66
C GLY A 128 -1.84 -9.20 -1.99
N PHE A 129 -0.63 -9.54 -1.56
CA PHE A 129 -0.34 -10.80 -0.86
C PHE A 129 -0.94 -10.85 0.55
N ALA A 130 -0.96 -9.74 1.28
CA ALA A 130 -1.62 -9.66 2.59
C ALA A 130 -3.11 -10.01 2.49
N LYS A 131 -3.83 -9.38 1.54
CA LYS A 131 -5.25 -9.66 1.26
C LYS A 131 -5.48 -11.12 0.84
N LEU A 132 -4.62 -11.67 -0.01
CA LEU A 132 -4.69 -13.07 -0.42
C LEU A 132 -4.50 -14.03 0.76
N SER A 133 -3.58 -13.76 1.68
CA SER A 133 -3.38 -14.59 2.88
C SER A 133 -4.62 -14.62 3.78
N VAL A 134 -5.33 -13.50 3.91
CA VAL A 134 -6.59 -13.44 4.67
C VAL A 134 -7.71 -14.19 3.94
N LEU A 135 -7.85 -13.99 2.62
CA LEU A 135 -8.88 -14.66 1.83
C LEU A 135 -8.71 -16.18 1.79
N ILE A 136 -7.46 -16.67 1.69
CA ILE A 136 -7.16 -18.11 1.75
C ILE A 136 -7.50 -18.68 3.13
N LEU A 137 -7.24 -17.93 4.21
CA LEU A 137 -7.67 -18.31 5.56
C LEU A 137 -9.19 -18.45 5.63
N TYR A 138 -9.93 -17.50 5.06
CA TYR A 138 -11.39 -17.54 5.07
C TYR A 138 -11.92 -18.71 4.26
N LEU A 139 -11.29 -19.02 3.12
CA LEU A 139 -11.66 -20.15 2.28
C LEU A 139 -11.55 -21.48 3.05
N ARG A 140 -10.51 -21.63 3.87
CA ARG A 140 -10.30 -22.81 4.72
C ARG A 140 -11.23 -22.81 5.94
N SER A 141 -11.54 -21.64 6.52
CA SER A 141 -12.38 -21.56 7.72
C SER A 141 -13.87 -21.77 7.44
N PHE A 142 -14.35 -21.34 6.26
CA PHE A 142 -15.78 -21.33 5.92
C PHE A 142 -16.11 -22.23 4.73
N GLU A 143 -15.35 -23.30 4.52
CA GLU A 143 -15.46 -24.20 3.36
C GLU A 143 -16.87 -24.76 3.15
N VAL A 144 -17.66 -24.88 4.22
CA VAL A 144 -18.99 -25.51 4.24
C VAL A 144 -20.06 -24.66 3.52
N ILE A 145 -19.91 -23.33 3.43
CA ILE A 145 -20.99 -22.42 3.01
C ILE A 145 -20.75 -21.90 1.60
N ARG A 146 -21.59 -22.32 0.64
CA ARG A 146 -21.43 -22.00 -0.80
C ARG A 146 -21.41 -20.50 -1.09
N LEU A 147 -22.30 -19.72 -0.46
CA LEU A 147 -22.38 -18.28 -0.69
C LEU A 147 -21.09 -17.57 -0.25
N THR A 148 -20.56 -17.91 0.93
CA THR A 148 -19.28 -17.38 1.44
C THR A 148 -18.14 -17.72 0.51
N ARG A 149 -18.10 -18.94 -0.01
CA ARG A 149 -17.08 -19.38 -0.97
C ARG A 149 -17.11 -18.53 -2.24
N ILE A 150 -18.30 -18.23 -2.79
CA ILE A 150 -18.44 -17.37 -3.97
C ILE A 150 -17.90 -15.97 -3.66
N LEU A 151 -18.28 -15.36 -2.53
CA LEU A 151 -17.79 -14.03 -2.13
C LEU A 151 -16.27 -13.97 -1.96
N ILE A 152 -15.67 -15.02 -1.38
CA ILE A 152 -14.22 -15.12 -1.21
C ILE A 152 -13.53 -15.22 -2.58
N TRP A 153 -14.04 -16.08 -3.49
CA TRP A 153 -13.47 -16.21 -4.84
C TRP A 153 -13.61 -14.92 -5.64
N THR A 154 -14.72 -14.18 -5.54
CA THR A 154 -14.87 -12.88 -6.19
C THR A 154 -13.85 -11.87 -5.67
N ALA A 155 -13.59 -11.85 -4.35
CA ALA A 155 -12.54 -11.00 -3.79
C ALA A 155 -11.14 -11.40 -4.24
N ILE A 156 -10.83 -12.71 -4.32
CA ILE A 156 -9.52 -13.20 -4.79
C ILE A 156 -9.29 -12.76 -6.23
N VAL A 157 -10.24 -13.03 -7.13
CA VAL A 157 -10.13 -12.70 -8.55
C VAL A 157 -10.01 -11.18 -8.73
N PHE A 158 -10.84 -10.41 -8.02
CA PHE A 158 -10.79 -8.96 -8.09
C PHE A 158 -9.45 -8.42 -7.58
N ASN A 159 -8.96 -8.89 -6.43
CA ASN A 159 -7.69 -8.44 -5.86
C ASN A 159 -6.50 -8.77 -6.78
N ILE A 160 -6.47 -9.94 -7.39
CA ILE A 160 -5.41 -10.34 -8.35
C ILE A 160 -5.49 -9.47 -9.61
N ALA A 161 -6.67 -9.35 -10.22
CA ALA A 161 -6.85 -8.56 -11.43
C ALA A 161 -6.50 -7.09 -11.21
N PHE A 162 -6.94 -6.52 -10.08
CA PHE A 162 -6.63 -5.15 -9.68
C PHE A 162 -5.13 -4.95 -9.43
N SER A 163 -4.50 -5.84 -8.65
CA SER A 163 -3.06 -5.75 -8.37
C SER A 163 -2.24 -5.85 -9.66
N LEU A 164 -2.61 -6.75 -10.58
CA LEU A 164 -1.91 -6.93 -11.86
C LEU A 164 -2.09 -5.72 -12.79
N ALA A 165 -3.29 -5.14 -12.83
CA ALA A 165 -3.54 -3.93 -13.61
C ALA A 165 -2.68 -2.75 -13.13
N PHE A 166 -2.62 -2.52 -11.82
CA PHE A 166 -1.78 -1.45 -11.25
C PHE A 166 -0.29 -1.72 -11.38
N LEU A 167 0.13 -2.99 -11.27
CA LEU A 167 1.51 -3.37 -11.56
C LEU A 167 1.88 -3.02 -13.02
N GLY A 168 0.98 -3.29 -13.97
CA GLY A 168 1.15 -2.93 -15.37
C GLY A 168 1.31 -1.42 -15.58
N VAL A 169 0.51 -0.60 -14.90
CA VAL A 169 0.63 0.87 -14.92
C VAL A 169 1.98 1.32 -14.37
N VAL A 170 2.43 0.74 -13.26
CA VAL A 170 3.71 1.09 -12.64
C VAL A 170 4.90 0.69 -13.52
N ILE A 171 4.83 -0.46 -14.19
CA ILE A 171 5.84 -0.90 -15.15
C ILE A 171 5.85 0.02 -16.39
N ALA A 172 4.69 0.40 -16.91
CA ALA A 172 4.59 1.34 -18.02
C ALA A 172 5.25 2.69 -17.67
N GLN A 173 5.03 3.21 -16.45
CA GLN A 173 5.72 4.41 -15.97
C GLN A 173 7.24 4.23 -15.91
N ALA A 174 7.73 3.06 -15.50
CA ALA A 174 9.17 2.79 -15.45
C ALA A 174 9.81 2.83 -16.85
N VAL A 175 9.12 2.32 -17.86
CA VAL A 175 9.60 2.26 -19.26
C VAL A 175 9.55 3.63 -19.92
N GLU A 176 8.46 4.38 -19.75
CA GLU A 176 8.31 5.72 -20.34
C GLU A 176 9.25 6.77 -19.73
N CYS A 177 9.66 6.60 -18.46
CA CYS A 177 10.60 7.49 -17.78
C CYS A 177 12.07 7.35 -18.22
N MET A 178 12.37 6.62 -19.31
CA MET A 178 13.73 6.56 -19.85
C MET A 178 14.16 7.82 -20.64
N GLY A 179 13.26 8.76 -20.92
CA GLY A 179 13.57 10.02 -21.62
C GLY A 179 13.16 11.30 -20.87
N LEU A 180 13.85 12.43 -21.12
CA LEU A 180 13.54 13.75 -20.52
C LEU A 180 12.16 14.31 -20.92
N GLU A 181 11.54 13.80 -21.99
CA GLU A 181 10.19 14.17 -22.42
C GLU A 181 9.09 13.63 -21.49
N ALA A 182 9.43 12.75 -20.54
CA ALA A 182 8.48 12.12 -19.61
C ALA A 182 7.75 13.12 -18.69
N LEU A 183 8.35 14.29 -18.41
CA LEU A 183 7.73 15.34 -17.59
C LEU A 183 6.60 16.11 -18.32
N SER A 184 6.62 16.11 -19.65
CA SER A 184 5.57 16.72 -20.48
C SER A 184 4.37 15.78 -20.68
N ASN A 185 4.55 14.49 -20.37
CA ASN A 185 3.57 13.48 -20.68
C ASN A 185 2.37 13.57 -19.71
N LYS A 186 1.16 13.63 -20.27
CA LYS A 186 -0.12 13.67 -19.52
C LYS A 186 -0.24 12.56 -18.47
N PHE A 187 0.51 11.48 -18.66
CA PHE A 187 0.59 10.32 -17.78
C PHE A 187 1.06 10.71 -16.36
N TRP A 188 2.10 11.54 -16.23
CA TRP A 188 2.63 11.97 -14.92
C TRP A 188 1.71 12.96 -14.20
N THR A 189 1.09 13.88 -14.93
CA THR A 189 0.09 14.81 -14.35
C THR A 189 -1.14 14.10 -13.78
N ASN A 190 -1.43 12.86 -14.21
CA ASN A 190 -2.53 12.08 -13.68
C ASN A 190 -2.10 11.07 -12.61
N THR A 191 -0.80 10.90 -12.34
CA THR A 191 -0.29 9.94 -11.34
C THR A 191 -0.95 10.16 -9.97
N SER A 192 -1.10 11.40 -9.51
CA SER A 192 -1.78 11.68 -8.23
C SER A 192 -3.24 11.20 -8.22
N LYS A 193 -3.97 11.32 -9.33
CA LYS A 193 -5.36 10.84 -9.44
C LYS A 193 -5.41 9.31 -9.47
N VAL A 194 -4.50 8.68 -10.21
CA VAL A 194 -4.39 7.22 -10.30
C VAL A 194 -4.05 6.61 -8.94
N THR A 195 -3.09 7.17 -8.22
CA THR A 195 -2.73 6.73 -6.87
C THR A 195 -3.87 6.95 -5.87
N THR A 196 -4.61 8.06 -5.98
CA THR A 196 -5.78 8.32 -5.13
C THR A 196 -6.90 7.30 -5.39
N ALA A 197 -7.18 7.00 -6.67
CA ALA A 197 -8.15 5.98 -7.04
C ALA A 197 -7.72 4.59 -6.55
N GLN A 198 -6.42 4.28 -6.65
CA GLN A 198 -5.85 3.04 -6.13
C GLN A 198 -6.11 2.87 -4.64
N ALA A 199 -5.84 3.92 -3.85
CA ALA A 199 -6.08 3.92 -2.42
C ALA A 199 -7.58 3.70 -2.11
N GLY A 200 -8.48 4.38 -2.81
CA GLY A 200 -9.93 4.23 -2.63
C GLY A 200 -10.42 2.80 -2.89
N VAL A 201 -9.96 2.16 -3.97
CA VAL A 201 -10.33 0.77 -4.28
C VAL A 201 -9.72 -0.21 -3.27
N ASN A 202 -8.49 0.05 -2.79
CA ASN A 202 -7.89 -0.76 -1.74
C ASN A 202 -8.71 -0.74 -0.46
N VAL A 203 -9.13 0.44 -0.01
CA VAL A 203 -9.99 0.60 1.18
C VAL A 203 -11.34 -0.10 0.99
N PHE A 204 -11.94 0.03 -0.19
CA PHE A 204 -13.19 -0.69 -0.51
C PHE A 204 -13.02 -2.22 -0.38
N LEU A 205 -11.91 -2.75 -0.89
CA LEU A 205 -11.58 -4.16 -0.76
C LEU A 205 -11.41 -4.59 0.70
N ASP A 206 -10.84 -3.75 1.56
CA ASP A 206 -10.66 -4.04 2.98
C ASP A 206 -12.01 -4.21 3.68
N PHE A 207 -12.95 -3.28 3.43
CA PHE A 207 -14.33 -3.41 3.90
C PHE A 207 -15.01 -4.65 3.33
N TYR A 208 -14.87 -4.93 2.04
CA TYR A 208 -15.46 -6.11 1.42
C TYR A 208 -14.98 -7.40 2.11
N ILE A 209 -13.67 -7.54 2.35
CA ILE A 209 -13.08 -8.70 3.04
C ILE A 209 -13.63 -8.80 4.47
N LEU A 210 -13.72 -7.68 5.20
CA LEU A 210 -14.29 -7.63 6.55
C LEU A 210 -15.75 -8.10 6.63
N PHE A 211 -16.56 -7.78 5.62
CA PHE A 211 -17.98 -8.13 5.62
C PHE A 211 -18.22 -9.64 5.46
N ILE A 212 -17.33 -10.36 4.77
CA ILE A 212 -17.46 -11.80 4.51
C ILE A 212 -17.70 -12.62 5.81
N PRO A 213 -16.81 -12.56 6.82
CA PRO A 213 -17.02 -13.30 8.07
C PRO A 213 -18.17 -12.71 8.89
N LEU A 214 -18.37 -11.39 8.89
CA LEU A 214 -19.43 -10.74 9.67
C LEU A 214 -20.83 -11.24 9.29
N GLN A 215 -21.10 -11.43 8.00
CA GLN A 215 -22.36 -12.02 7.54
C GLN A 215 -22.56 -13.45 8.06
N GLN A 216 -21.48 -14.24 8.14
CA GLN A 216 -21.54 -15.62 8.66
C GLN A 216 -21.75 -15.66 10.16
N VAL A 217 -21.02 -14.84 10.92
CA VAL A 217 -21.20 -14.78 12.37
C VAL A 217 -22.60 -14.24 12.72
N TYR A 218 -23.15 -13.30 11.94
CA TYR A 218 -24.51 -12.81 12.16
C TYR A 218 -25.56 -13.94 12.07
N ASN A 219 -25.43 -14.81 11.06
CA ASN A 219 -26.33 -15.93 10.83
C ASN A 219 -26.13 -17.14 11.76
N LEU A 220 -25.03 -17.18 12.53
CA LEU A 220 -24.73 -18.30 13.42
C LEU A 220 -25.18 -18.01 14.85
N ASN A 221 -25.97 -18.93 15.43
CA ASN A 221 -26.51 -18.87 16.80
C ASN A 221 -25.43 -19.14 17.87
N ILE A 222 -24.38 -18.31 17.90
CA ILE A 222 -23.34 -18.34 18.93
C ILE A 222 -23.56 -17.19 19.92
N ASP A 223 -23.22 -17.47 21.17
CA ASP A 223 -23.23 -16.53 22.29
C ASP A 223 -22.49 -15.22 21.97
N ARG A 224 -23.06 -14.08 22.42
CA ARG A 224 -22.67 -12.74 21.95
C ARG A 224 -21.20 -12.39 22.24
N THR A 225 -20.63 -12.92 23.31
CA THR A 225 -19.24 -12.73 23.71
C THR A 225 -18.25 -13.43 22.76
N ARG A 226 -18.59 -14.63 22.28
CA ARG A 226 -17.78 -15.35 21.28
C ARG A 226 -17.92 -14.71 19.89
N LYS A 227 -19.12 -14.22 19.55
CA LYS A 227 -19.38 -13.44 18.31
C LYS A 227 -18.50 -12.18 18.24
N LEU A 228 -18.32 -11.47 19.37
CA LEU A 228 -17.45 -10.29 19.44
C LEU A 228 -15.96 -10.64 19.30
N GLY A 229 -15.49 -11.70 19.97
CA GLY A 229 -14.09 -12.13 19.86
C GLY A 229 -13.70 -12.58 18.44
N VAL A 230 -14.60 -13.28 17.76
CA VAL A 230 -14.40 -13.69 16.37
C VAL A 230 -14.39 -12.47 15.44
N ALA A 231 -15.31 -11.52 15.61
CA ALA A 231 -15.32 -10.27 14.86
C ALA A 231 -14.06 -9.41 15.09
N ALA A 232 -13.55 -9.36 16.33
CA ALA A 232 -12.32 -8.63 16.66
C ALA A 232 -11.08 -9.25 16.01
N VAL A 233 -10.95 -10.57 16.01
CA VAL A 233 -9.84 -11.28 15.34
C VAL A 233 -9.89 -11.06 13.83
N PHE A 234 -11.08 -11.06 13.23
CA PHE A 234 -11.24 -10.75 11.81
C PHE A 234 -10.98 -9.26 11.49
N GLY A 235 -11.36 -8.36 12.39
CA GLY A 235 -11.09 -6.94 12.33
C GLY A 235 -9.60 -6.60 12.33
N VAL A 236 -8.84 -7.24 13.20
CA VAL A 236 -7.38 -7.08 13.25
C VAL A 236 -6.70 -7.72 12.03
N GLY A 237 -7.28 -8.78 11.47
CA GLY A 237 -6.72 -9.47 10.30
C GLY A 237 -6.87 -8.71 8.97
N SER A 238 -7.78 -7.75 8.87
CA SER A 238 -8.00 -6.93 7.67
C SER A 238 -7.28 -5.58 7.69
N LEU A 239 -6.71 -5.22 8.84
CA LEU A 239 -6.04 -3.94 9.08
C LEU A 239 -4.55 -4.01 8.71
#